data_AF-A0A397JMP3-F1
#
_entry.id   AF-A0A397JMP3-F1
#
_cell.length_a   1.000
_cell.length_b   1.000
_cell.length_c   1.000
_cell.angle_alpha   90.00
_cell.angle_beta   90.00
_cell.angle_gamma   90.00
#
_symmetry.space_group_name_H-M   'P 1'
#
loop_
_entity.id
_entity.type
_entity.pdbx_description
1 polymer ?
#
loop_
_entity_poly.entity_id
_entity_poly.type
_entity_poly.pdbx_seq_one_letter_code
_entity_poly.pdbx_strand_id
1 'polypeptide(L)'
;MANLLKKHRQLRGTAASTYRKALFSIFREKELPYIQSTDDHNVIATWKASPQVRKIYGNLFERIPNSETTYIDRVLEKTCNADTPIHQKAFAIVTCENFLNPKLPNIISKEKIIKPLLLIFEEQIKKGESLHREVNHSTESEDEDDEDEEAFINEEE
;
A
#
# COMPACT_ATOMS: atom_id res chain seq x y z
N MET A 1 15.79 10.86 -9.41
CA MET A 1 15.08 9.56 -9.38
C MET A 1 15.48 8.69 -8.19
N ALA A 2 16.78 8.46 -7.91
CA ALA A 2 17.25 7.67 -6.76
C ALA A 2 16.70 8.09 -5.37
N ASN A 3 16.39 9.39 -5.19
CA ASN A 3 15.90 9.93 -3.91
C ASN A 3 14.50 9.39 -3.52
N LEU A 4 13.60 9.21 -4.48
CA LEU A 4 12.25 8.67 -4.22
C LEU A 4 12.31 7.20 -3.78
N LEU A 5 13.21 6.43 -4.39
CA LEU A 5 13.37 4.99 -4.11
C LEU A 5 14.04 4.74 -2.78
N LYS A 6 15.01 5.59 -2.44
CA LYS A 6 15.64 5.59 -1.12
C LYS A 6 14.62 5.90 -0.02
N LYS A 7 13.76 6.92 -0.23
CA LYS A 7 12.64 7.22 0.69
C LYS A 7 11.67 6.07 0.82
N HIS A 8 11.30 5.43 -0.29
CA HIS A 8 10.43 4.25 -0.29
C HIS A 8 11.05 3.08 0.49
N ARG A 9 12.32 2.74 0.23
CA ARG A 9 13.05 1.69 0.96
C ARG A 9 13.13 1.97 2.47
N GLN A 10 13.27 3.22 2.88
CA GLN A 10 13.30 3.61 4.28
C GLN A 10 11.93 3.45 4.97
N LEU A 11 10.83 3.55 4.22
CA LEU A 11 9.47 3.36 4.74
C LEU A 11 9.01 1.89 4.71
N ARG A 12 9.68 1.04 3.91
CA ARG A 12 9.49 -0.42 3.93
C ARG A 12 9.96 -0.97 5.29
N GLY A 13 9.00 -1.37 6.12
CA GLY A 13 9.26 -1.88 7.48
C GLY A 13 8.19 -1.40 8.47
N THR A 14 8.61 -0.72 9.53
CA THR A 14 7.75 -0.26 10.63
C THR A 14 6.58 0.61 10.17
N ALA A 15 6.79 1.50 9.19
CA ALA A 15 5.73 2.37 8.70
C ALA A 15 4.62 1.57 7.99
N ALA A 16 4.98 0.68 7.06
CA ALA A 16 4.01 -0.19 6.39
C ALA A 16 3.22 -1.08 7.37
N SER A 17 3.88 -1.60 8.41
CA SER A 17 3.21 -2.35 9.48
C SER A 17 2.21 -1.47 10.25
N THR A 18 2.59 -0.22 10.55
CA THR A 18 1.73 0.75 11.24
C THR A 18 0.48 1.09 10.42
N TYR A 19 0.63 1.33 9.12
CA TYR A 19 -0.50 1.59 8.22
C TYR A 19 -1.46 0.39 8.14
N ARG A 20 -0.93 -0.84 8.03
CA ARG A 20 -1.77 -2.05 8.06
C ARG A 20 -2.51 -2.21 9.38
N LYS A 21 -1.85 -1.98 10.52
CA LYS A 21 -2.52 -2.02 11.85
C LYS A 21 -3.63 -0.99 11.96
N ALA A 22 -3.41 0.23 11.46
CA ALA A 22 -4.43 1.27 11.43
C ALA A 22 -5.63 0.85 10.55
N LEU A 23 -5.36 0.26 9.38
CA LEU A 23 -6.38 -0.29 8.48
C LEU A 23 -7.23 -1.36 9.18
N PHE A 24 -6.60 -2.37 9.81
CA PHE A 24 -7.31 -3.39 10.59
C PHE A 24 -8.19 -2.78 11.71
N SER A 25 -7.65 -1.79 12.43
CA SER A 25 -8.37 -1.10 13.50
C SER A 25 -9.59 -0.32 12.99
N ILE A 26 -9.52 0.28 11.80
CA ILE A 26 -10.62 1.03 11.20
C ILE A 26 -11.73 0.09 10.70
N PHE A 27 -11.36 -1.04 10.11
CA PHE A 27 -12.31 -2.08 9.69
C PHE A 27 -12.74 -3.02 10.85
N ARG A 28 -12.80 -2.47 12.08
CA ARG A 28 -13.27 -3.10 13.34
C ARG A 28 -12.64 -4.45 13.71
N GLU A 29 -11.41 -4.74 13.29
CA GLU A 29 -10.67 -6.00 13.50
C GLU A 29 -11.27 -7.28 12.89
N LYS A 30 -12.60 -7.41 12.76
CA LYS A 30 -13.26 -8.65 12.32
C LYS A 30 -13.75 -8.63 10.87
N GLU A 31 -13.87 -7.47 10.22
CA GLU A 31 -14.28 -7.42 8.82
C GLU A 31 -13.13 -7.71 7.85
N LEU A 32 -11.89 -7.37 8.25
CA LEU A 32 -10.70 -7.68 7.49
C LEU A 32 -10.07 -8.96 8.06
N PRO A 33 -10.14 -10.10 7.36
CA PRO A 33 -9.57 -11.34 7.88
C PRO A 33 -8.07 -11.19 8.06
N TYR A 34 -7.50 -11.91 9.03
CA TYR A 34 -6.07 -11.89 9.26
C TYR A 34 -5.29 -12.52 8.09
N ILE A 35 -4.12 -11.96 7.78
CA ILE A 35 -3.17 -12.51 6.81
C ILE A 35 -1.75 -12.10 7.24
N GLN A 36 -0.80 -13.01 7.12
CA GLN A 36 0.62 -12.76 7.32
C GLN A 36 1.28 -12.42 5.98
N SER A 37 2.32 -11.58 6.03
CA SER A 37 3.09 -11.27 4.81
C SER A 37 3.95 -12.44 4.33
N THR A 38 4.13 -13.45 5.19
CA THR A 38 4.87 -14.69 4.95
C THR A 38 3.96 -15.84 4.51
N ASP A 39 2.64 -15.63 4.45
CA ASP A 39 1.72 -16.63 3.92
C ASP A 39 2.01 -16.91 2.45
N ASP A 40 1.72 -18.14 2.02
CA ASP A 40 1.93 -18.55 0.64
C ASP A 40 1.17 -17.66 -0.34
N HIS A 41 1.74 -17.50 -1.53
CA HIS A 41 1.15 -16.72 -2.61
C HIS A 41 -0.32 -17.07 -2.88
N ASN A 42 -0.66 -18.36 -2.90
CA ASN A 42 -2.03 -18.83 -3.13
C ASN A 42 -2.98 -18.48 -1.98
N VAL A 43 -2.48 -18.48 -0.73
CA VAL A 43 -3.26 -18.08 0.45
C VAL A 43 -3.55 -16.59 0.39
N ILE A 44 -2.53 -15.76 0.09
CA ILE A 44 -2.68 -14.32 -0.08
C ILE A 44 -3.66 -14.00 -1.21
N ALA A 45 -3.51 -14.63 -2.38
CA ALA A 45 -4.39 -14.40 -3.52
C ALA A 45 -5.85 -14.76 -3.19
N THR A 46 -6.08 -15.90 -2.53
CA THR A 46 -7.41 -16.34 -2.08
C THR A 46 -8.01 -15.37 -1.05
N TRP A 47 -7.19 -14.93 -0.08
CA TRP A 47 -7.59 -13.94 0.92
C TRP A 47 -8.03 -12.63 0.26
N LYS A 48 -7.25 -12.09 -0.68
CA LYS A 48 -7.58 -10.87 -1.43
C LYS A 48 -8.84 -11.01 -2.29
N ALA A 49 -9.05 -12.19 -2.88
CA ALA A 49 -10.23 -12.50 -3.68
C ALA A 49 -11.51 -12.68 -2.83
N SER A 50 -11.38 -12.84 -1.51
CA SER A 50 -12.53 -13.04 -0.62
C SER A 50 -13.55 -11.89 -0.74
N PRO A 51 -14.86 -12.17 -0.61
CA PRO A 51 -15.89 -11.14 -0.66
C PRO A 51 -15.68 -10.03 0.38
N GLN A 52 -15.16 -10.38 1.57
CA GLN A 52 -14.89 -9.45 2.66
C GLN A 52 -13.78 -8.46 2.28
N VAL A 53 -12.62 -8.95 1.82
CA VAL A 53 -11.51 -8.08 1.42
C VAL A 53 -11.88 -7.24 0.21
N ARG A 54 -12.60 -7.80 -0.78
CA ARG A 54 -13.08 -7.02 -1.94
C ARG A 54 -14.05 -5.91 -1.55
N LYS A 55 -14.95 -6.15 -0.60
CA LYS A 55 -15.85 -5.12 -0.07
C LYS A 55 -15.06 -3.99 0.59
N ILE A 56 -14.08 -4.34 1.43
CA ILE A 56 -13.19 -3.37 2.09
C ILE A 56 -12.38 -2.57 1.06
N TYR A 57 -11.82 -3.25 0.07
CA TYR A 57 -11.08 -2.63 -1.03
C TYR A 57 -11.94 -1.64 -1.84
N GLY A 58 -13.22 -1.96 -2.08
CA GLY A 58 -14.17 -1.08 -2.73
C GLY A 58 -14.48 0.16 -1.88
N ASN A 59 -14.58 0.00 -0.56
CA ASN A 59 -14.93 1.08 0.36
C ASN A 59 -13.75 1.96 0.78
N LEU A 60 -12.51 1.64 0.38
CA LEU A 60 -11.30 2.30 0.90
C LEU A 60 -11.32 3.83 0.75
N PHE A 61 -11.85 4.31 -0.37
CA PHE A 61 -11.98 5.75 -0.68
C PHE A 61 -13.39 6.29 -0.44
N GLU A 62 -14.31 5.46 0.08
CA GLU A 62 -15.68 5.85 0.37
C GLU A 62 -15.81 6.50 1.74
N ARG A 63 -16.86 7.30 1.92
CA ARG A 63 -17.20 7.91 3.21
C ARG A 63 -17.58 6.84 4.24
N ILE A 64 -17.13 7.04 5.48
CA ILE A 64 -17.57 6.22 6.61
C ILE A 64 -19.04 6.57 6.92
N PRO A 65 -19.93 5.60 7.18
CA PRO A 65 -21.32 5.90 7.55
C PRO A 65 -21.40 6.86 8.73
N ASN A 66 -22.17 7.95 8.56
CA ASN A 66 -22.33 9.04 9.54
C ASN A 66 -21.05 9.85 9.84
N SER A 67 -20.13 9.92 8.89
CA SER A 67 -18.88 10.68 8.99
C SER A 67 -18.59 11.43 7.68
N GLU A 68 -18.01 12.62 7.78
CA GLU A 68 -17.54 13.38 6.62
C GLU A 68 -16.21 12.84 6.07
N THR A 69 -15.50 12.06 6.87
CA THR A 69 -14.19 11.47 6.56
C THR A 69 -14.32 10.13 5.82
N THR A 70 -13.45 9.87 4.85
CA THR A 70 -13.35 8.56 4.18
C THR A 70 -12.57 7.53 5.02
N TYR A 71 -12.63 6.25 4.65
CA TYR A 71 -11.83 5.22 5.32
C TYR A 71 -10.32 5.50 5.21
N ILE A 72 -9.85 5.96 4.06
CA ILE A 72 -8.43 6.27 3.85
C ILE A 72 -7.99 7.53 4.61
N ASP A 73 -8.83 8.56 4.67
CA ASP A 73 -8.53 9.74 5.47
C ASP A 73 -8.41 9.37 6.96
N ARG A 74 -9.27 8.45 7.43
CA ARG A 74 -9.20 7.96 8.81
C ARG A 74 -7.91 7.17 9.09
N VAL A 75 -7.35 6.48 8.10
CA VAL A 75 -6.01 5.86 8.22
C VAL A 75 -4.97 6.95 8.39
N LEU A 76 -4.97 7.96 7.52
CA LEU A 76 -4.03 9.08 7.57
C LEU A 76 -4.10 9.84 8.90
N GLU A 77 -5.30 10.12 9.42
CA GLU A 77 -5.48 10.74 10.73
C GLU A 77 -4.87 9.92 11.88
N LYS A 78 -4.89 8.59 11.78
CA LYS A 78 -4.32 7.70 12.81
C LYS A 78 -2.80 7.56 12.71
N THR A 79 -2.22 7.74 11.53
CA THR A 79 -0.81 7.40 11.28
C THR A 79 0.06 8.58 10.89
N CYS A 80 -0.56 9.73 10.60
CA CYS A 80 0.09 10.94 10.14
C CYS A 80 -0.42 12.14 10.94
N ASN A 81 0.37 13.20 10.96
CA ASN A 81 0.05 14.49 11.55
C ASN A 81 0.20 15.61 10.50
N ALA A 82 -0.01 16.87 10.93
CA ALA A 82 0.11 18.04 10.07
C ALA A 82 1.51 18.13 9.42
N ASP A 83 2.57 17.82 10.18
CA ASP A 83 3.96 17.91 9.76
C ASP A 83 4.44 16.71 8.91
N THR A 84 3.61 15.67 8.80
CA THR A 84 3.97 14.46 8.05
C THR A 84 4.16 14.81 6.56
N PRO A 85 5.34 14.54 5.99
CA PRO A 85 5.62 14.83 4.59
C PRO A 85 4.62 14.18 3.63
N ILE A 86 4.30 14.90 2.54
CA ILE A 86 3.34 14.43 1.52
C ILE A 86 3.70 13.04 0.99
N HIS A 87 4.98 12.77 0.72
CA HIS A 87 5.44 11.47 0.24
C HIS A 87 5.16 10.33 1.23
N GLN A 88 5.16 10.60 2.55
CA GLN A 88 4.81 9.60 3.56
C GLN A 88 3.30 9.36 3.61
N LYS A 89 2.48 10.41 3.50
CA LYS A 89 1.02 10.30 3.39
C LYS A 89 0.62 9.51 2.13
N ALA A 90 1.20 9.84 0.98
CA ALA A 90 0.99 9.10 -0.26
C ALA A 90 1.42 7.63 -0.11
N PHE A 91 2.56 7.36 0.54
CA PHE A 91 3.00 5.99 0.78
C PHE A 91 2.05 5.20 1.70
N ALA A 92 1.41 5.84 2.68
CA ALA A 92 0.38 5.21 3.50
C ALA A 92 -0.83 4.78 2.65
N ILE A 93 -1.26 5.63 1.72
CA ILE A 93 -2.36 5.34 0.79
C ILE A 93 -2.03 4.14 -0.09
N VAL A 94 -0.88 4.19 -0.78
CA VAL A 94 -0.42 3.11 -1.67
C VAL A 94 -0.26 1.80 -0.92
N THR A 95 0.22 1.85 0.33
CA THR A 95 0.35 0.66 1.18
C THR A 95 -1.00 0.02 1.44
N CYS A 96 -2.02 0.80 1.81
CA CYS A 96 -3.36 0.29 2.09
C CYS A 96 -4.04 -0.24 0.83
N GLU A 97 -3.93 0.51 -0.27
CA GLU A 97 -4.49 0.11 -1.55
C GLU A 97 -3.90 -1.20 -2.06
N ASN A 98 -2.56 -1.29 -2.12
CA ASN A 98 -1.90 -2.49 -2.62
C ASN A 98 -2.11 -3.70 -1.71
N PHE A 99 -2.18 -3.48 -0.39
CA PHE A 99 -2.44 -4.55 0.56
C PHE A 99 -3.79 -5.23 0.29
N LEU A 100 -4.81 -4.46 -0.08
CA LEU A 100 -6.16 -4.96 -0.32
C LEU A 100 -6.44 -5.33 -1.80
N ASN A 101 -5.61 -4.86 -2.75
CA ASN A 101 -5.88 -4.99 -4.18
C ASN A 101 -5.82 -6.46 -4.65
N PRO A 102 -6.94 -7.06 -5.14
CA PRO A 102 -6.99 -8.45 -5.60
C PRO A 102 -6.25 -8.70 -6.91
N LYS A 103 -5.93 -7.65 -7.69
CA LYS A 103 -5.12 -7.76 -8.91
C LYS A 103 -3.63 -7.93 -8.61
N LEU A 104 -3.22 -7.67 -7.37
CA LEU A 104 -1.83 -7.78 -6.93
C LEU A 104 -1.68 -9.01 -6.04
N PRO A 105 -1.13 -10.12 -6.53
CA PRO A 105 -1.18 -11.38 -5.78
C PRO A 105 -0.17 -11.44 -4.62
N ASN A 106 0.76 -10.47 -4.53
CA ASN A 106 1.70 -10.34 -3.42
C ASN A 106 1.33 -9.16 -2.49
N ILE A 107 1.57 -9.33 -1.19
CA ILE A 107 1.48 -8.27 -0.18
C ILE A 107 2.67 -7.28 -0.32
N ILE A 108 3.85 -7.81 -0.65
CA ILE A 108 5.03 -7.01 -0.93
C ILE A 108 4.92 -6.51 -2.37
N SER A 109 4.72 -5.20 -2.53
CA SER A 109 4.52 -4.59 -3.83
C SER A 109 5.86 -4.38 -4.54
N LYS A 110 5.93 -4.76 -5.82
CA LYS A 110 7.09 -4.46 -6.67
C LYS A 110 7.17 -2.96 -6.91
N GLU A 111 8.39 -2.44 -7.03
CA GLU A 111 8.64 -1.01 -7.19
C GLU A 111 7.93 -0.42 -8.43
N LYS A 112 7.87 -1.19 -9.51
CA LYS A 112 7.14 -0.83 -10.75
C LYS A 112 5.64 -0.56 -10.54
N ILE A 113 5.05 -1.11 -9.49
CA ILE A 113 3.64 -0.90 -9.12
C ILE A 113 3.49 0.29 -8.17
N ILE A 114 4.40 0.44 -7.20
CA ILE A 114 4.31 1.48 -6.17
C ILE A 114 4.61 2.86 -6.76
N LYS A 115 5.62 2.97 -7.64
CA LYS A 115 6.11 4.24 -8.18
C LYS A 115 5.00 5.08 -8.82
N PRO A 116 4.20 4.56 -9.78
CA PRO A 116 3.16 5.37 -10.42
C PRO A 116 2.08 5.81 -9.44
N LEU A 117 1.61 4.89 -8.57
CA LEU A 117 0.59 5.18 -7.57
C LEU A 117 1.05 6.25 -6.58
N LEU A 118 2.32 6.20 -6.17
CA LEU A 118 2.88 7.18 -5.24
C LEU A 118 2.84 8.59 -5.83
N LEU A 119 3.22 8.75 -7.11
CA LEU A 119 3.19 10.04 -7.78
C LEU A 119 1.77 10.59 -7.90
N ILE A 120 0.81 9.74 -8.25
CA ILE A 120 -0.61 10.09 -8.35
C ILE A 120 -1.13 10.63 -7.01
N PHE A 121 -0.94 9.89 -5.92
CA PHE A 121 -1.44 10.31 -4.62
C PHE A 121 -0.69 11.51 -4.04
N GLU A 122 0.62 11.64 -4.31
CA GLU A 122 1.33 12.88 -3.95
C GLU A 122 0.73 14.10 -4.65
N GLU A 123 0.33 13.97 -5.91
CA GLU A 123 -0.28 15.05 -6.68
C GLU A 123 -1.68 15.40 -6.17
N GLN A 124 -2.55 14.41 -5.93
CA GLN A 124 -3.87 14.62 -5.34
C GLN A 124 -3.77 15.36 -3.99
N ILE A 125 -2.84 14.95 -3.12
CA ILE A 125 -2.61 15.60 -1.82
C ILE A 125 -2.11 17.05 -2.01
N LYS A 126 -1.19 17.31 -2.95
CA LYS A 126 -0.67 18.67 -3.20
C LYS A 126 -1.76 19.61 -3.70
N LYS A 127 -2.70 19.11 -4.50
CA LYS A 127 -3.83 19.89 -5.03
C LYS A 127 -4.97 20.07 -4.02
N GLY A 128 -4.96 19.32 -2.91
CA GLY A 128 -6.06 19.33 -1.94
C GLY A 128 -7.33 18.70 -2.50
N GLU A 129 -7.20 17.79 -3.46
CA GLU A 129 -8.31 17.08 -4.08
C GLU A 129 -8.80 15.95 -3.17
N SER A 130 -10.06 15.52 -3.40
CA SER A 130 -10.57 14.30 -2.75
C SER A 130 -9.74 13.11 -3.21
N LEU A 131 -9.25 12.32 -2.25
CA LEU A 131 -8.52 11.09 -2.55
C LEU A 131 -9.42 10.10 -3.26
N HIS A 132 -8.96 9.57 -4.38
CA HIS A 132 -9.71 8.58 -5.15
C HIS A 132 -8.75 7.63 -5.88
N ARG A 133 -9.23 6.41 -6.12
CA ARG A 133 -8.51 5.41 -6.89
C ARG A 133 -8.44 5.83 -8.36
N GLU A 134 -7.23 5.88 -8.90
CA GLU A 134 -7.01 5.97 -10.34
C GLU A 134 -7.10 4.58 -11.00
N VAL A 135 -7.90 4.47 -12.06
CA VAL A 135 -8.22 3.17 -12.71
C VAL A 135 -7.12 2.77 -13.71
N ASN A 136 -6.21 3.69 -14.06
CA ASN A 136 -5.16 3.50 -15.07
C ASN A 136 -3.95 2.73 -14.50
N HIS A 137 -4.17 1.45 -14.23
CA HIS A 137 -3.09 0.49 -13.98
C HIS A 137 -2.72 -0.15 -15.32
N SER A 138 -2.04 0.58 -16.21
CA SER A 138 -1.39 -0.04 -17.37
C SER A 138 -0.29 -0.95 -16.86
N THR A 139 -0.66 -2.21 -16.60
CA THR A 139 0.27 -3.34 -16.60
C THR A 139 0.63 -3.61 -18.05
N GLU A 140 1.42 -2.72 -18.67
CA GLU A 140 2.25 -3.15 -19.77
C GLU A 140 3.43 -3.90 -19.14
N SER A 141 3.37 -5.20 -19.32
CA SER A 141 4.43 -6.15 -19.02
C SER A 141 5.66 -5.79 -19.83
N GLU A 142 6.63 -5.16 -19.19
CA GLU A 142 8.03 -5.36 -19.55
C GLU A 142 8.60 -6.25 -18.43
N ASP A 143 8.73 -7.51 -18.81
CA ASP A 143 9.61 -8.48 -18.17
C ASP A 143 11.03 -8.04 -18.53
N GLU A 144 11.67 -7.30 -17.62
CA GLU A 144 13.12 -7.21 -17.60
C GLU A 144 13.59 -7.96 -16.36
N ASP A 145 14.29 -9.05 -16.63
CA ASP A 145 14.99 -9.90 -15.67
C ASP A 145 16.04 -9.07 -14.93
N ASP A 146 15.77 -8.72 -13.67
CA ASP A 146 16.82 -8.33 -12.73
C ASP A 146 17.36 -9.62 -12.08
N GLU A 147 18.32 -10.27 -12.75
CA GLU A 147 19.25 -11.22 -12.13
C GLU A 147 20.15 -10.44 -11.15
N ASP A 148 19.68 -10.22 -9.91
CA ASP A 148 20.59 -9.89 -8.82
C ASP A 148 21.29 -11.19 -8.37
N GLU A 149 22.41 -11.51 -9.05
CA GLU A 149 23.41 -12.44 -8.53
C GLU A 149 23.95 -11.87 -7.20
N GLU A 150 23.49 -12.45 -6.10
CA GLU A 150 24.08 -12.29 -4.76
C GLU A 150 25.54 -12.79 -4.79
N ALA A 151 26.47 -11.88 -5.05
CA ALA A 151 27.90 -12.11 -4.86
C ALA A 151 28.20 -12.26 -3.36
N PHE A 152 28.17 -13.50 -2.86
CA PHE A 152 28.77 -13.88 -1.59
C PHE A 152 30.28 -13.63 -1.66
N ILE A 153 30.74 -12.51 -1.11
CA ILE A 153 32.14 -12.36 -0.73
C ILE A 153 32.26 -12.88 0.70
N ASN A 154 32.73 -14.12 0.85
CA ASN A 154 33.29 -14.59 2.10
C ASN A 154 34.69 -13.96 2.24
N GLU A 155 34.83 -12.98 3.14
CA GLU A 155 36.10 -12.69 3.79
C GLU A 155 36.07 -13.40 5.16
N GLU A 156 36.75 -14.53 5.26
CA GLU A 156 37.21 -15.07 6.54
C GLU A 156 38.70 -14.74 6.69
N GLU A 157 39.01 -14.24 7.89
CA GLU A 157 40.31 -13.80 8.43
C GLU A 157 41.31 -14.96 8.60
#